data_AF-A0A1G8Z1U8-F1
#
_entry.id   AF-A0A1G8Z1U8-F1
#
_cell.length_a   1.000
_cell.length_b   1.000
_cell.length_c   1.000
_cell.angle_alpha   90.00
_cell.angle_beta   90.00
_cell.angle_gamma   90.00
#
_symmetry.space_group_name_H-M   'P 1'
#
loop_
_entity.id
_entity.type
_entity.pdbx_description
1 polymer ?
#
loop_
_entity_poly.entity_id
_entity_poly.type
_entity_poly.pdbx_seq_one_letter_code
_entity_poly.pdbx_strand_id
1 'polypeptide(L)'
;MTALFAIGQPIFIGSYFAGTFEALGLHSAGAAALQGLGLLLPVAAGAVVAMRGRWWFLIWSVALFFLIHVQAILGYTRVLQLHVPVGVLTVGIAVAVAIASLRRGAGTPREAGR
;
A
#
# COMPACT_ATOMS: atom_id res chain seq x y z
N MET A 1 -4.12 6.70 -3.50
CA MET A 1 -3.46 6.11 -4.68
C MET A 1 -2.91 4.73 -4.40
N THR A 2 -2.02 4.53 -3.41
CA THR A 2 -1.44 3.21 -3.08
C THR A 2 -2.49 2.10 -2.92
N ALA A 3 -3.56 2.32 -2.14
CA ALA A 3 -4.63 1.34 -1.98
C ALA A 3 -5.35 0.97 -3.29
N LEU A 4 -5.54 1.94 -4.19
CA LEU A 4 -6.20 1.70 -5.48
C LEU A 4 -5.35 0.76 -6.36
N PHE A 5 -4.05 1.06 -6.48
CA PHE A 5 -3.13 0.19 -7.22
C PHE A 5 -3.01 -1.19 -6.57
N ALA A 6 -2.99 -1.26 -5.24
CA ALA A 6 -2.96 -2.52 -4.50
C ALA A 6 -4.21 -3.38 -4.79
N ILE A 7 -5.41 -2.80 -4.77
CA ILE A 7 -6.66 -3.49 -5.14
C ILE A 7 -6.61 -4.00 -6.59
N GLY A 8 -6.01 -3.25 -7.50
CA GLY A 8 -5.87 -3.67 -8.90
C GLY A 8 -5.00 -4.93 -9.09
N GLN A 9 -4.02 -5.16 -8.21
CA GLN A 9 -3.08 -6.30 -8.33
C GLN A 9 -3.76 -7.67 -8.43
N PRO A 10 -4.66 -8.08 -7.49
CA PRO A 10 -5.36 -9.35 -7.58
C PRO A 10 -6.34 -9.42 -8.75
N ILE A 11 -6.92 -8.29 -9.20
CA ILE A 11 -7.80 -8.26 -10.36
C ILE A 11 -7.00 -8.61 -11.62
N PHE A 12 -5.88 -7.93 -11.86
CA PHE A 12 -5.07 -8.16 -13.05
C PHE A 12 -4.42 -9.55 -13.10
N ILE A 13 -3.89 -10.04 -11.99
CA ILE A 13 -3.32 -11.41 -11.97
C ILE A 13 -4.42 -12.48 -12.07
N GLY A 14 -5.60 -12.23 -11.50
CA GLY A 14 -6.76 -13.10 -11.65
C GLY A 14 -7.24 -13.17 -13.09
N SER A 15 -7.31 -12.02 -13.78
CA SER A 15 -7.62 -11.96 -15.22
C SER A 15 -6.59 -12.69 -16.07
N TYR A 16 -5.31 -12.60 -15.74
CA TYR A 16 -4.25 -13.38 -16.39
C TYR A 16 -4.49 -14.89 -16.24
N PHE A 17 -4.82 -15.36 -15.02
CA PHE A 17 -5.15 -16.77 -14.79
C PHE A 17 -6.45 -17.20 -15.49
N ALA A 18 -7.36 -16.27 -15.78
CA ALA A 18 -8.58 -16.51 -16.55
C ALA A 18 -8.37 -16.49 -18.08
N GLY A 19 -7.13 -16.29 -18.56
CA GLY A 19 -6.77 -16.33 -19.98
C GLY A 19 -6.61 -14.97 -20.66
N THR A 20 -6.77 -13.85 -19.93
CA THR A 20 -6.45 -12.50 -20.45
C THR A 20 -4.97 -12.21 -20.26
N PHE A 21 -4.12 -12.74 -21.13
CA PHE A 21 -2.66 -12.74 -20.94
C PHE A 21 -2.04 -11.34 -20.86
N GLU A 22 -2.63 -10.34 -21.52
CA GLU A 22 -2.22 -8.93 -21.48
C GLU A 22 -2.33 -8.33 -20.06
N ALA A 23 -3.19 -8.90 -19.21
CA ALA A 23 -3.36 -8.46 -17.83
C ALA A 23 -2.09 -8.67 -16.98
N LEU A 24 -1.17 -9.55 -17.39
CA LEU A 24 0.15 -9.66 -16.75
C LEU A 24 0.98 -8.39 -16.91
N GLY A 25 0.86 -7.71 -18.07
CA GLY A 25 1.49 -6.42 -18.31
C GLY A 25 0.93 -5.35 -17.37
N LEU A 26 -0.40 -5.31 -17.19
CA LEU A 26 -1.07 -4.40 -16.26
C LEU A 26 -0.71 -4.68 -14.80
N HIS A 27 -0.62 -5.96 -14.41
CA HIS A 27 -0.15 -6.37 -13.09
C HIS A 27 1.26 -5.85 -12.84
N SER A 28 2.19 -6.08 -13.78
CA SER A 28 3.59 -5.67 -13.69
C SER A 28 3.75 -4.15 -13.66
N ALA A 29 3.03 -3.42 -14.51
CA ALA A 29 3.03 -1.95 -14.51
C ALA A 29 2.48 -1.39 -13.19
N GLY A 30 1.40 -1.98 -12.67
CA GLY A 30 0.84 -1.63 -11.37
C GLY A 30 1.81 -1.91 -10.22
N ALA A 31 2.58 -3.01 -10.29
CA ALA A 31 3.61 -3.34 -9.31
C ALA A 31 4.78 -2.32 -9.35
N ALA A 32 5.20 -1.87 -10.53
CA ALA A 32 6.19 -0.81 -10.67
C ALA A 32 5.70 0.53 -10.08
N ALA A 33 4.45 0.90 -10.35
CA ALA A 33 3.83 2.09 -9.75
C ALA A 33 3.73 1.97 -8.22
N LEU A 34 3.39 0.79 -7.69
CA LEU A 34 3.36 0.53 -6.25
C LEU A 34 4.74 0.65 -5.61
N GLN A 35 5.81 0.18 -6.25
CA GLN A 35 7.17 0.34 -5.73
C GLN A 35 7.55 1.82 -5.64
N GLY A 36 7.26 2.61 -6.69
CA GLY A 36 7.47 4.05 -6.68
C GLY A 36 6.66 4.77 -5.58
N LEU A 37 5.36 4.47 -5.48
CA LEU A 37 4.51 5.01 -4.41
C LEU A 37 4.96 4.55 -3.03
N GLY A 38 5.44 3.33 -2.90
CA GLY A 38 5.95 2.74 -1.67
C GLY A 38 7.18 3.48 -1.15
N LEU A 39 8.06 3.94 -2.03
CA LEU A 39 9.21 4.80 -1.67
C LEU A 39 8.76 6.17 -1.14
N LEU A 40 7.74 6.76 -1.77
CA LEU A 40 7.24 8.09 -1.39
C LEU A 40 6.38 8.07 -0.11
N LEU A 41 5.77 6.93 0.21
CA LEU A 41 4.79 6.82 1.29
C LEU A 41 5.38 7.11 2.69
N PRO A 42 6.55 6.58 3.09
CA PRO A 42 7.21 6.95 4.34
C PRO A 42 7.57 8.44 4.44
N VAL A 43 7.99 9.06 3.33
CA VAL A 43 8.32 10.50 3.29
C VAL A 43 7.06 11.33 3.55
N ALA A 44 5.96 11.02 2.85
CA ALA A 44 4.67 11.66 3.08
C ALA A 44 4.17 11.44 4.52
N ALA A 45 4.39 10.24 5.06
CA ALA A 45 4.01 9.93 6.43
C ALA A 45 4.83 10.69 7.48
N GLY A 46 6.13 10.89 7.25
CA GLY A 46 6.98 11.74 8.09
C GLY A 46 6.45 13.17 8.17
N ALA A 47 6.01 13.74 7.05
CA ALA A 47 5.35 15.05 7.04
C ALA A 47 4.05 15.06 7.87
N VAL A 48 3.22 14.01 7.76
CA VAL A 48 2.00 13.87 8.58
C VAL A 48 2.33 13.77 10.08
N VAL A 49 3.41 13.08 10.44
CA VAL A 49 3.89 13.03 11.82
C VAL A 49 4.32 14.41 12.30
N ALA A 50 5.13 15.13 11.54
CA ALA A 50 5.59 16.47 11.89
C ALA A 50 4.42 17.46 12.09
N MET A 51 3.38 17.37 11.25
CA MET A 51 2.23 18.28 11.31
C MET A 51 1.14 17.86 12.31
N ARG A 52 0.95 16.56 12.57
CA ARG A 52 -0.23 16.04 13.28
C ARG A 52 0.08 15.02 14.37
N GLY A 53 1.35 14.67 14.60
CA GLY A 53 1.78 13.72 15.62
C GLY A 53 1.31 12.27 15.42
N ARG A 54 0.80 11.90 14.24
CA ARG A 54 0.21 10.58 13.97
C ARG A 54 1.28 9.53 13.64
N TRP A 55 2.13 9.17 14.61
CA TRP A 55 3.25 8.23 14.44
C TRP A 55 2.86 6.86 13.87
N TRP A 56 1.65 6.38 14.17
CA TRP A 56 1.15 5.11 13.60
C TRP A 56 1.14 5.14 12.06
N PHE A 57 0.87 6.29 11.43
CA PHE A 57 0.85 6.41 9.98
C PHE A 57 2.23 6.20 9.36
N LEU A 58 3.30 6.59 10.06
CA LEU A 58 4.68 6.34 9.64
C LEU A 58 5.02 4.85 9.75
N ILE A 59 4.65 4.19 10.86
CA ILE A 59 4.89 2.75 11.06
C ILE A 59 4.29 1.93 9.91
N TRP A 60 3.01 2.15 9.60
CA TRP A 60 2.35 1.39 8.54
C TRP A 60 2.82 1.76 7.13
N SER A 61 3.23 3.01 6.93
CA SER A 61 3.84 3.44 5.66
C SER A 61 5.18 2.75 5.42
N VAL A 62 6.01 2.60 6.45
CA VAL A 62 7.27 1.84 6.40
C VAL A 62 7.01 0.35 6.20
N ALA A 63 6.03 -0.22 6.91
CA ALA A 63 5.65 -1.62 6.72
C ALA A 63 5.18 -1.89 5.28
N LEU A 64 4.34 -1.01 4.72
CA LEU A 64 3.89 -1.10 3.32
C LEU A 64 5.05 -0.95 2.33
N PHE A 65 6.00 -0.05 2.59
CA PHE A 65 7.22 0.07 1.79
C PHE A 65 7.94 -1.29 1.70
N PHE A 66 8.23 -1.93 2.83
CA PHE A 66 8.91 -3.22 2.83
C PHE A 66 8.07 -4.33 2.18
N LEU A 67 6.79 -4.43 2.53
CA LEU A 67 5.89 -5.44 1.96
C LEU A 67 5.82 -5.36 0.43
N ILE A 68 5.73 -4.16 -0.14
CA ILE A 68 5.70 -3.96 -1.59
C ILE A 68 7.00 -4.45 -2.26
N HIS A 69 8.16 -4.18 -1.66
CA HIS A 69 9.45 -4.60 -2.24
C HIS A 69 9.70 -6.10 -2.04
N VAL A 70 9.28 -6.67 -0.90
CA VAL A 70 9.25 -8.11 -0.70
C VAL A 70 8.34 -8.78 -1.73
N GLN A 71 7.18 -8.19 -2.04
CA GLN A 71 6.29 -8.70 -3.09
C GLN A 71 6.95 -8.69 -4.47
N ALA A 72 7.73 -7.67 -4.81
CA ALA A 72 8.49 -7.63 -6.05
C ALA A 72 9.50 -8.81 -6.12
N ILE A 73 10.26 -9.03 -5.04
CA ILE A 73 11.20 -10.15 -4.94
C ILE A 73 10.47 -11.49 -5.10
N LEU A 74 9.40 -11.73 -4.34
CA LEU A 74 8.61 -12.96 -4.40
C LEU A 74 7.99 -13.18 -5.79
N GLY A 75 7.57 -12.11 -6.46
CA GLY A 75 7.03 -12.14 -7.81
C GLY A 75 8.09 -12.55 -8.85
N TYR A 76 9.24 -11.89 -8.85
CA TYR A 76 10.35 -12.21 -9.77
C TYR A 76 10.95 -13.60 -9.53
N THR A 77 11.02 -14.02 -8.27
CA THR A 77 11.51 -15.35 -7.88
C THR A 77 10.44 -16.44 -7.99
N ARG A 78 9.21 -16.09 -8.36
CA ARG A 78 8.08 -17.01 -8.56
C ARG A 78 7.73 -17.86 -7.33
N VAL A 79 7.96 -17.33 -6.13
CA VAL A 79 7.62 -17.99 -4.86
C VAL A 79 6.14 -17.73 -4.54
N LEU A 80 5.26 -18.28 -5.39
CA LEU A 80 3.84 -17.90 -5.42
C LEU A 80 3.09 -18.25 -4.14
N GLN A 81 3.48 -19.34 -3.48
CA GLN A 81 2.89 -19.77 -2.20
C GLN A 81 3.04 -18.74 -1.09
N LEU A 82 4.04 -17.86 -1.17
CA LEU A 82 4.19 -16.71 -0.26
C LEU A 82 3.69 -15.42 -0.90
N HIS A 83 3.97 -15.22 -2.19
CA HIS A 83 3.58 -14.01 -2.92
C HIS A 83 2.07 -13.75 -2.84
N VAL A 84 1.23 -14.78 -3.00
CA VAL A 84 -0.23 -14.63 -2.99
C VAL A 84 -0.75 -14.22 -1.61
N PRO A 85 -0.52 -14.97 -0.52
CA PRO A 85 -1.05 -14.59 0.80
C PRO A 85 -0.47 -13.27 1.32
N VAL A 86 0.84 -13.01 1.13
CA VAL A 86 1.46 -11.73 1.51
C VAL A 86 0.90 -10.59 0.66
N GLY A 87 0.60 -10.83 -0.62
CA GLY A 87 -0.08 -9.89 -1.50
C GLY A 87 -1.46 -9.50 -0.96
N VAL A 88 -2.30 -10.48 -0.61
CA VAL A 88 -3.64 -10.24 -0.04
C VAL A 88 -3.55 -9.44 1.27
N LEU A 89 -2.62 -9.80 2.16
CA LEU A 89 -2.37 -9.04 3.39
C LEU A 89 -1.96 -7.60 3.09
N THR A 90 -1.07 -7.39 2.11
CA THR A 90 -0.60 -6.07 1.69
C THR A 90 -1.75 -5.20 1.17
N VAL A 91 -2.67 -5.79 0.39
CA VAL A 91 -3.90 -5.10 -0.04
C VAL A 91 -4.75 -4.68 1.16
N GLY A 92 -4.99 -5.61 2.10
CA GLY A 92 -5.77 -5.32 3.31
C GLY A 92 -5.17 -4.17 4.14
N ILE A 93 -3.86 -4.19 4.37
CA ILE A 93 -3.15 -3.11 5.08
C ILE A 93 -3.26 -1.78 4.31
N ALA A 94 -3.02 -1.79 3.00
CA ALA A 94 -3.09 -0.57 2.19
C ALA A 94 -4.49 0.07 2.24
N VAL A 95 -5.54 -0.75 2.17
CA VAL A 95 -6.93 -0.30 2.30
C VAL A 95 -7.21 0.23 3.71
N ALA A 96 -6.80 -0.50 4.76
CA ALA A 96 -7.00 -0.08 6.14
C ALA A 96 -6.32 1.28 6.43
N VAL A 97 -5.07 1.45 5.98
CA VAL A 97 -4.32 2.72 6.09
C VAL A 97 -5.02 3.84 5.32
N ALA A 98 -5.51 3.56 4.11
CA ALA A 98 -6.26 4.55 3.33
C ALA A 98 -7.54 4.98 4.05
N ILE A 99 -8.35 4.03 4.53
CA ILE A 99 -9.57 4.32 5.31
C ILE A 99 -9.21 5.14 6.55
N ALA A 100 -8.22 4.72 7.34
CA ALA A 100 -7.81 5.40 8.57
C ALA A 100 -7.24 6.81 8.31
N SER A 101 -6.66 7.05 7.13
CA SER A 101 -6.21 8.38 6.71
C SER A 101 -7.37 9.33 6.38
N LEU A 102 -8.45 8.78 5.80
CA LEU A 102 -9.66 9.52 5.41
C LEU A 102 -10.61 9.75 6.59
N ARG A 103 -10.61 8.88 7.60
CA ARG A 103 -11.33 9.12 8.85
C ARG A 103 -10.77 10.39 9.48
N ARG A 104 -11.60 11.43 9.55
CA ARG A 104 -11.29 12.65 10.30
C ARG A 104 -11.02 12.23 11.74
N GLY A 105 -9.79 12.39 12.21
CA GLY A 105 -9.57 12.46 13.65
C GLY A 105 -10.44 13.61 14.13
N ALA A 106 -11.39 13.34 15.02
CA ALA A 106 -12.12 14.36 15.75
C ALA A 106 -11.10 15.15 16.57
N GLY A 107 -10.43 16.10 15.92
CA GLY A 107 -9.75 17.17 16.61
C GLY A 107 -10.86 18.05 17.15
N THR A 108 -11.27 17.80 18.40
CA THR A 108 -11.69 18.92 19.23
C THR A 108 -10.56 19.96 19.12
N PRO A 109 -10.86 21.22 18.77
CA PRO A 109 -9.89 22.28 18.91
C PRO A 109 -9.29 22.14 20.31
N ARG A 110 -7.96 22.07 20.42
CA ARG A 110 -7.36 22.38 21.71
C ARG A 110 -7.83 23.80 22.00
N GLU A 111 -8.72 23.95 22.96
CA GLU A 111 -8.86 25.17 23.72
C GLU A 111 -7.49 25.41 24.37
N ALA A 112 -6.56 25.99 23.61
CA ALA A 112 -5.38 26.63 24.15
C ALA A 112 -5.80 28.02 24.62
N GLY A 113 -6.70 28.02 25.61
CA GLY A 113 -6.84 29.10 26.55
C GLY A 113 -6.03 28.74 27.78
N ARG A 114 -4.81 29.30 27.88
CA ARG A 114 -4.10 29.77 29.08
C ARG A 114 -2.63 30.01 28.73
#